data_AF-A0A662HD47-F1
#
_entry.id   AF-A0A662HD47-F1
#
_cell.length_a   1.000
_cell.length_b   1.000
_cell.length_c   1.000
_cell.angle_alpha   90.00
_cell.angle_beta   90.00
_cell.angle_gamma   90.00
#
_symmetry.space_group_name_H-M   'P 1'
#
loop_
_entity.id
_entity.type
_entity.pdbx_description
1 polymer ?
#
loop_
_entity_poly.entity_id
_entity_poly.type
_entity_poly.pdbx_seq_one_letter_code
_entity_poly.pdbx_strand_id
1 'polypeptide(L)'
;MSEWEVVEEDEEVVGEEESVVGEDEELVEDGVEVVAGDSEVVGRPRGDPVLEYVYGLTNVRPPPGTWSWARLASEAVRYSNMAKIAREMGLVEDARRYARYATRYARLAFDACPRLRQGGCPLTDVLAMRCPFGLERRCRMFMKRREKKWRGWFRHR
;
A
#
# COMPACT_ATOMS: atom_id res chain seq x y z
N MET A 1 -31.97 -32.21 -16.29
CA MET A 1 -31.51 -31.18 -15.34
C MET A 1 -29.99 -31.29 -15.32
N SER A 2 -29.28 -30.34 -15.92
CA SER A 2 -27.81 -30.40 -16.01
C SER A 2 -27.21 -29.99 -14.66
N GLU A 3 -26.53 -30.92 -14.03
CA GLU A 3 -25.88 -30.76 -12.73
C GLU A 3 -24.45 -30.25 -12.94
N TRP A 4 -24.11 -29.13 -12.29
CA TRP A 4 -22.78 -28.52 -12.36
C TRP A 4 -22.05 -28.78 -11.05
N GLU A 5 -20.86 -29.37 -11.12
CA GLU A 5 -20.03 -29.71 -9.97
C GLU A 5 -18.93 -28.65 -9.78
N VAL A 6 -18.73 -28.18 -8.55
CA VAL A 6 -17.65 -27.25 -8.18
C VAL A 6 -16.40 -28.08 -7.88
N VAL A 7 -15.34 -27.88 -8.67
CA VAL A 7 -14.03 -28.48 -8.40
C VAL A 7 -13.29 -27.54 -7.45
N GLU A 8 -13.12 -27.96 -6.19
CA GLU A 8 -12.16 -27.33 -5.28
C GLU A 8 -10.83 -28.07 -5.42
N GLU A 9 -9.82 -27.42 -6.03
CA GLU A 9 -8.43 -27.77 -5.75
C GLU A 9 -7.47 -26.62 -6.05
N ASP A 10 -6.67 -26.34 -5.02
CA ASP A 10 -5.35 -25.70 -4.90
C ASP A 10 -5.10 -24.30 -5.49
N GLU A 11 -4.90 -23.35 -4.55
CA GLU A 11 -4.25 -22.06 -4.76
C GLU A 11 -2.79 -22.24 -5.22
N GLU A 12 -2.59 -22.41 -6.53
CA GLU A 12 -1.28 -22.28 -7.13
C GLU A 12 -0.91 -20.79 -7.26
N VAL A 13 -0.17 -20.29 -6.26
CA VAL A 13 0.46 -18.96 -6.28
C VAL A 13 1.67 -19.01 -7.21
N VAL A 14 1.46 -18.70 -8.49
CA VAL A 14 2.53 -18.35 -9.44
C VAL A 14 2.76 -16.84 -9.28
N GLY A 15 3.84 -16.31 -8.71
CA GLY A 15 5.25 -16.64 -8.93
C GLY A 15 5.84 -15.55 -9.83
N GLU A 16 6.31 -14.44 -9.25
CA GLU A 16 7.11 -13.43 -9.98
C GLU A 16 8.38 -13.09 -9.17
N GLU A 17 9.42 -13.84 -9.54
CA GLU A 17 10.85 -13.50 -9.65
C GLU A 17 11.56 -12.85 -8.45
N GLU A 18 12.18 -13.74 -7.67
CA GLU A 18 13.32 -13.47 -6.81
C GLU A 18 14.59 -13.24 -7.67
N SER A 19 15.20 -12.06 -7.55
CA SER A 19 16.58 -11.87 -7.99
C SER A 19 17.50 -12.18 -6.81
N VAL A 20 18.07 -13.39 -6.80
CA VAL A 20 19.16 -13.81 -5.91
C VAL A 20 20.44 -13.07 -6.32
N VAL A 21 21.02 -12.31 -5.39
CA VAL A 21 22.45 -11.98 -5.39
C VAL A 21 22.91 -12.14 -3.95
N GLY A 22 23.63 -13.23 -3.69
CA GLY A 22 24.30 -13.45 -2.42
C GLY A 22 25.56 -12.59 -2.31
N GLU A 23 25.95 -12.27 -1.08
CA GLU A 23 27.26 -12.63 -0.52
C GLU A 23 27.28 -12.35 0.98
N ASP A 24 28.06 -13.18 1.66
CA ASP A 24 28.10 -13.53 3.08
C ASP A 24 28.34 -12.37 4.06
N GLU A 25 27.57 -12.33 5.15
CA GLU A 25 28.02 -11.71 6.40
C GLU A 25 27.83 -12.70 7.57
N GLU A 26 28.98 -13.07 8.14
CA GLU A 26 29.21 -14.04 9.21
C GLU A 26 28.46 -13.63 10.49
N LEU A 27 27.51 -14.48 10.92
CA LEU A 27 26.72 -14.29 12.15
C LEU A 27 27.58 -14.64 13.37
N VAL A 28 28.02 -13.63 14.11
CA VAL A 28 28.70 -13.81 15.40
C VAL A 28 27.65 -14.22 16.44
N GLU A 29 27.69 -15.48 16.88
CA GLU A 29 26.88 -15.99 18.00
C GLU A 29 27.34 -15.35 19.31
N ASP A 30 26.76 -14.21 19.68
CA ASP A 30 26.86 -13.71 21.04
C ASP A 30 25.84 -14.45 21.91
N GLY A 31 26.34 -15.38 22.72
CA GLY A 31 25.56 -16.26 23.58
C GLY A 31 24.72 -15.48 24.59
N VAL A 32 23.43 -15.33 24.29
CA VAL A 32 22.43 -14.86 25.25
C VAL A 32 21.80 -16.08 25.91
N GLU A 33 22.09 -16.28 27.19
CA GLU A 33 21.41 -17.26 28.03
C GLU A 33 19.91 -16.91 28.09
N VAL A 34 19.09 -17.72 27.41
CA VAL A 34 17.63 -17.55 27.40
C VAL A 34 17.10 -17.99 28.76
N VAL A 35 16.98 -17.05 29.68
CA VAL A 35 16.21 -17.27 30.92
C VAL A 35 14.76 -17.44 30.51
N ALA A 36 14.25 -18.68 30.60
CA ALA A 36 12.85 -19.03 30.40
C ALA A 36 12.00 -18.44 31.53
N GLY A 37 11.80 -17.12 31.48
CA GLY A 37 10.69 -16.47 32.15
C GLY A 37 9.52 -16.45 31.18
N ASP A 38 8.34 -16.88 31.65
CA ASP A 38 7.07 -16.71 30.95
C ASP A 38 6.77 -15.21 30.82
N SER A 39 7.44 -14.57 29.86
CA SER A 39 7.19 -13.19 29.50
C SER A 39 5.95 -13.19 28.63
N GLU A 40 4.82 -12.86 29.24
CA GLU A 40 3.61 -12.51 28.50
C GLU A 40 3.96 -11.33 27.61
N VAL A 41 4.00 -11.56 26.29
CA VAL A 41 4.27 -10.51 25.31
C VAL A 41 3.08 -9.55 25.33
N VAL A 42 3.13 -8.56 26.21
CA VAL A 42 2.20 -7.44 26.22
C VAL A 42 2.39 -6.72 24.88
N GLY A 43 1.40 -6.83 24.00
CA GLY A 43 1.52 -6.42 22.60
C GLY A 43 2.10 -5.01 22.41
N ARG A 44 2.80 -4.80 21.29
CA ARG A 44 3.45 -3.53 20.94
C ARG A 44 2.52 -2.33 21.24
N PRO A 45 3.00 -1.29 21.94
CA PRO A 45 2.19 -0.08 22.16
C PRO A 45 1.79 0.51 20.81
N ARG A 46 0.48 0.75 20.63
CA ARG A 46 -0.07 1.28 19.39
C ARG A 46 0.34 2.75 19.23
N GLY A 47 0.99 3.07 18.12
CA GLY A 47 1.28 4.43 17.69
C GLY A 47 0.13 5.07 16.92
N ASP A 48 0.41 6.17 16.23
CA ASP A 48 -0.54 6.78 15.29
C ASP A 48 -0.83 5.78 14.14
N PRO A 49 -2.09 5.35 13.93
CA PRO A 49 -2.40 4.29 12.97
C PRO A 49 -2.17 4.74 11.51
N VAL A 50 -2.19 6.04 11.21
CA VAL A 50 -1.80 6.57 9.90
C VAL A 50 -0.30 6.37 9.68
N LEU A 51 0.52 6.70 10.68
CA LEU A 51 1.97 6.55 10.58
C LEU A 51 2.38 5.08 10.53
N GLU A 52 1.77 4.23 11.36
CA GLU A 52 2.02 2.79 11.31
C GLU A 52 1.73 2.20 9.93
N TYR A 53 0.59 2.57 9.33
CA TYR A 53 0.25 2.15 7.97
C TYR A 53 1.24 2.67 6.94
N VAL A 54 1.54 3.98 6.97
CA VAL A 54 2.41 4.63 5.99
C VAL A 54 3.82 4.05 6.05
N TYR A 55 4.38 3.89 7.24
CA TYR A 55 5.73 3.35 7.44
C TYR A 55 5.80 1.83 7.28
N GLY A 56 4.67 1.14 7.17
CA GLY A 56 4.62 -0.29 6.89
C GLY A 56 4.80 -1.16 8.11
N LEU A 57 4.57 -0.59 9.29
CA LEU A 57 4.45 -1.34 10.53
C LEU A 57 3.14 -2.16 10.55
N THR A 58 2.14 -1.73 9.76
CA THR A 58 0.93 -2.49 9.47
C THR A 58 0.49 -2.28 8.02
N ASN A 59 -0.24 -3.25 7.47
CA ASN A 59 -0.95 -3.12 6.19
C ASN A 59 -2.45 -2.79 6.37
N VAL A 60 -2.92 -2.75 7.62
CA VAL A 60 -4.30 -2.38 7.94
C VAL A 60 -4.49 -0.89 7.72
N ARG A 61 -5.50 -0.53 6.92
CA ARG A 61 -5.81 0.89 6.67
C ARG A 61 -6.43 1.51 7.92
N PRO A 62 -5.99 2.71 8.33
CA PRO A 62 -6.63 3.46 9.40
C PRO A 62 -8.06 3.83 9.01
N PRO A 63 -8.97 3.96 10.00
CA PRO A 63 -10.32 4.43 9.74
C PRO A 63 -10.32 5.83 9.10
N PRO A 64 -11.30 6.16 8.24
CA PRO A 64 -11.41 7.49 7.67
C PRO A 64 -11.60 8.52 8.80
N GLY A 65 -11.00 9.70 8.63
CA GLY A 65 -11.11 10.79 9.59
C GLY A 65 -10.07 10.80 10.71
N THR A 66 -9.19 9.78 10.83
CA THR A 66 -8.05 9.86 11.77
C THR A 66 -7.22 11.12 11.54
N TRP A 67 -6.88 11.39 10.27
CA TRP A 67 -6.27 12.65 9.85
C TRP A 67 -7.20 13.33 8.83
N SER A 68 -7.13 14.67 8.78
CA SER A 68 -7.87 15.45 7.78
C SER A 68 -7.38 15.12 6.37
N TRP A 69 -8.30 15.17 5.40
CA TRP A 69 -7.97 14.96 3.99
C TRP A 69 -6.85 15.88 3.51
N ALA A 70 -6.90 17.17 3.90
CA ALA A 70 -5.89 18.16 3.50
C ALA A 70 -4.49 17.78 4.02
N ARG A 71 -4.39 17.28 5.25
CA ARG A 71 -3.12 16.79 5.81
C ARG A 71 -2.61 15.55 5.09
N LEU A 72 -3.48 14.60 4.77
CA LEU A 72 -3.11 13.40 3.99
C LEU A 72 -2.61 13.79 2.59
N ALA A 73 -3.29 14.74 1.94
CA ALA A 73 -2.91 15.24 0.62
C ALA A 73 -1.57 15.99 0.64
N SER A 74 -1.34 16.87 1.63
CA SER A 74 -0.07 17.60 1.77
C SER A 74 1.10 16.66 2.00
N GLU A 75 0.93 15.62 2.83
CA GLU A 75 1.96 14.61 3.08
C GLU A 75 2.26 13.77 1.83
N ALA A 76 1.23 13.41 1.06
CA ALA A 76 1.42 12.74 -0.23
C ALA A 76 2.29 13.58 -1.19
N VAL A 77 2.05 14.90 -1.25
CA VAL A 77 2.87 15.81 -2.06
C VAL A 77 4.28 15.93 -1.48
N ARG A 78 4.42 16.11 -0.16
CA ARG A 78 5.71 16.22 0.51
C ARG A 78 6.61 15.02 0.21
N TYR A 79 6.12 13.81 0.43
CA TYR A 79 6.89 12.60 0.13
C TYR A 79 7.11 12.38 -1.37
N SER A 80 6.23 12.89 -2.24
CA SER A 80 6.48 12.86 -3.69
C SER A 80 7.67 13.73 -4.07
N ASN A 81 7.77 14.92 -3.49
CA ASN A 81 8.86 15.84 -3.73
C ASN A 81 10.17 15.30 -3.16
N MET A 82 10.15 14.76 -1.92
CA MET A 82 11.33 14.12 -1.34
C MET A 82 11.79 12.91 -2.16
N ALA A 83 10.87 12.10 -2.70
CA ALA A 83 11.23 11.00 -3.59
C ALA A 83 11.89 11.50 -4.88
N LYS A 84 11.43 12.61 -5.45
CA LYS A 84 12.04 13.22 -6.65
C LYS A 84 13.45 13.71 -6.34
N ILE A 85 13.59 14.49 -5.27
CA ILE A 85 14.87 15.06 -4.82
C ILE A 85 15.89 13.96 -4.51
N ALA A 86 15.48 12.90 -3.81
CA ALA A 86 16.34 11.75 -3.52
C ALA A 86 16.82 11.03 -4.79
N ARG A 87 15.97 10.91 -5.83
CA ARG A 87 16.40 10.35 -7.13
C ARG A 87 17.43 11.22 -7.81
N GLU A 88 17.23 12.54 -7.79
CA GLU A 88 18.15 13.51 -8.38
C GLU A 88 19.52 13.48 -7.68
N MET A 89 19.55 13.16 -6.38
CA MET A 89 20.78 12.96 -5.61
C MET A 89 21.38 11.55 -5.69
N GLY A 90 20.78 10.62 -6.43
CA GLY A 90 21.26 9.23 -6.51
C GLY A 90 21.00 8.38 -5.26
N LEU A 91 20.20 8.85 -4.30
CA LEU A 91 19.81 8.12 -3.09
C LEU A 91 18.66 7.14 -3.42
N VAL A 92 19.00 6.03 -4.07
CA VAL A 92 18.03 5.09 -4.66
C VAL A 92 17.07 4.50 -3.62
N GLU A 93 17.58 4.06 -2.47
CA GLU A 93 16.76 3.43 -1.44
C GLU A 93 15.77 4.40 -0.79
N ASP A 94 16.23 5.60 -0.47
CA ASP A 94 15.40 6.67 0.08
C ASP A 94 14.35 7.12 -0.92
N ALA A 95 14.72 7.27 -2.19
CA ALA A 95 13.78 7.57 -3.26
C ALA A 95 12.65 6.52 -3.35
N ARG A 96 13.00 5.23 -3.27
CA ARG A 96 12.03 4.13 -3.24
C ARG A 96 11.15 4.20 -2.00
N ARG A 97 11.74 4.43 -0.83
CA ARG A 97 11.04 4.54 0.47
C ARG A 97 10.04 5.69 0.47
N TYR A 98 10.46 6.90 0.10
CA TYR A 98 9.59 8.06 -0.01
C TYR A 98 8.50 7.88 -1.06
N ALA A 99 8.80 7.22 -2.19
CA ALA A 99 7.78 6.92 -3.19
C ALA A 99 6.68 5.98 -2.65
N ARG A 100 7.04 4.99 -1.82
CA ARG A 100 6.08 4.12 -1.11
C ARG A 100 5.22 4.92 -0.14
N TYR A 101 5.83 5.76 0.69
CA TYR A 101 5.11 6.61 1.65
C TYR A 101 4.13 7.56 0.95
N ALA A 102 4.58 8.24 -0.10
CA ALA A 102 3.74 9.11 -0.92
C ALA A 102 2.55 8.34 -1.53
N THR A 103 2.74 7.08 -1.92
CA THR A 103 1.68 6.24 -2.47
C THR A 103 0.66 5.84 -1.41
N ARG A 104 1.12 5.49 -0.20
CA ARG A 104 0.22 5.17 0.92
C ARG A 104 -0.57 6.39 1.38
N TYR A 105 0.06 7.56 1.51
CA TYR A 105 -0.66 8.81 1.79
C TYR A 105 -1.66 9.15 0.67
N ALA A 106 -1.26 9.02 -0.59
CA ALA A 106 -2.17 9.28 -1.72
C ALA A 106 -3.38 8.33 -1.71
N ARG A 107 -3.22 7.07 -1.27
CA ARG A 107 -4.34 6.13 -1.12
C ARG A 107 -5.31 6.59 -0.04
N LEU A 108 -4.81 6.97 1.13
CA LEU A 108 -5.66 7.49 2.21
C LEU A 108 -6.34 8.80 1.81
N ALA A 109 -5.62 9.70 1.14
CA ALA A 109 -6.18 10.95 0.61
C ALA A 109 -7.24 10.70 -0.47
N PHE A 110 -7.08 9.67 -1.30
CA PHE A 110 -8.06 9.28 -2.30
C PHE A 110 -9.34 8.75 -1.64
N ASP A 111 -9.20 7.82 -0.69
CA ASP A 111 -10.33 7.22 0.04
C ASP A 111 -11.16 8.28 0.81
N ALA A 112 -10.49 9.32 1.32
CA ALA A 112 -11.09 10.43 2.07
C ALA A 112 -11.42 11.69 1.22
N CYS A 113 -11.27 11.64 -0.11
CA CYS A 113 -11.37 12.83 -0.95
C CYS A 113 -12.81 13.39 -1.03
N PRO A 114 -13.05 14.66 -0.62
CA PRO A 114 -14.40 15.24 -0.68
C PRO A 114 -14.86 15.45 -2.13
N ARG A 115 -13.96 15.89 -3.02
CA ARG A 115 -14.28 16.16 -4.43
C ARG A 115 -14.60 14.90 -5.24
N LEU A 116 -14.01 13.76 -4.87
CA LEU A 116 -14.27 12.49 -5.58
C LEU A 116 -15.72 12.05 -5.45
N ARG A 117 -16.32 12.24 -4.26
CA ARG A 117 -17.72 11.89 -4.01
C ARG A 117 -18.72 12.92 -4.54
N GLN A 118 -18.29 14.17 -4.63
CA GLN A 118 -19.13 15.31 -5.05
C GLN A 118 -19.11 15.55 -6.58
N GLY A 119 -18.43 14.69 -7.34
CA GLY A 119 -18.32 14.83 -8.80
C GLY A 119 -17.23 15.79 -9.27
N GLY A 120 -16.80 16.78 -8.48
CA GLY A 120 -15.79 17.78 -8.90
C GLY A 120 -14.33 17.30 -8.95
N CYS A 121 -14.07 16.01 -9.13
CA CYS A 121 -12.71 15.48 -9.28
C CYS A 121 -12.32 15.40 -10.75
N PRO A 122 -11.16 15.93 -11.18
CA PRO A 122 -10.69 15.83 -12.57
C PRO A 122 -10.37 14.40 -13.06
N LEU A 123 -10.50 13.39 -12.21
CA LEU A 123 -10.42 11.98 -12.62
C LEU A 123 -11.78 11.39 -13.02
N THR A 124 -12.89 12.00 -12.61
CA THR A 124 -14.25 11.54 -12.87
C THR A 124 -15.07 12.52 -13.69
N ASP A 125 -14.79 13.82 -13.55
CA ASP A 125 -15.47 14.90 -14.24
C ASP A 125 -14.50 15.60 -15.21
N VAL A 126 -14.88 15.65 -16.48
CA VAL A 126 -14.11 16.21 -17.58
C VAL A 126 -14.07 17.74 -17.53
N LEU A 127 -15.09 18.35 -16.91
CA LEU A 127 -15.18 19.81 -16.73
C LEU A 127 -14.47 20.29 -15.46
N ALA A 128 -14.19 19.37 -14.53
CA ALA A 128 -13.46 19.71 -13.32
C ALA A 128 -12.04 20.17 -13.66
N MET A 129 -11.64 21.32 -13.10
CA MET A 129 -10.28 21.81 -13.19
C MET A 129 -9.28 20.86 -12.50
N ARG A 130 -7.98 21.10 -12.73
CA ARG A 130 -6.88 20.36 -12.08
C ARG A 130 -7.04 20.27 -10.56
N CYS A 131 -6.50 19.20 -9.99
CA CYS A 131 -6.43 18.99 -8.55
C CYS A 131 -5.54 20.07 -7.91
N PRO A 132 -5.99 20.75 -6.84
CA PRO A 132 -5.19 21.76 -6.14
C PRO A 132 -3.86 21.22 -5.60
N PHE A 133 -3.79 19.91 -5.34
CA PHE A 133 -2.61 19.23 -4.82
C PHE A 133 -1.84 18.45 -5.90
N GLY A 134 -2.25 18.53 -7.18
CA GLY A 134 -1.56 17.83 -8.28
C GLY A 134 -1.52 16.30 -8.14
N LEU A 135 -2.49 15.71 -7.43
CA LEU A 135 -2.50 14.28 -7.10
C LEU A 135 -3.08 13.39 -8.22
N GLU A 136 -3.50 13.95 -9.36
CA GLU A 136 -4.24 13.23 -10.41
C GLU A 136 -3.50 11.98 -10.89
N ARG A 137 -2.18 12.10 -11.13
CA ARG A 137 -1.37 10.97 -11.61
C ARG A 137 -1.34 9.82 -10.60
N ARG A 138 -1.24 10.12 -9.30
CA ARG A 138 -1.22 9.11 -8.24
C ARG A 138 -2.61 8.52 -8.00
N CYS A 139 -3.62 9.38 -7.88
CA CYS A 139 -5.00 8.97 -7.65
C CYS A 139 -5.58 8.15 -8.81
N ARG A 140 -5.13 8.38 -10.05
CA ARG A 140 -5.50 7.56 -11.22
C ARG A 140 -5.16 6.08 -11.03
N MET A 141 -4.15 5.74 -10.24
CA MET A 141 -3.80 4.34 -9.94
C MET A 141 -4.88 3.63 -9.11
N PHE A 142 -5.66 4.38 -8.32
CA PHE A 142 -6.70 3.84 -7.44
C PHE A 142 -8.09 3.84 -8.08
N MET A 143 -8.31 4.63 -9.13
CA MET A 143 -9.54 4.62 -9.93
C MET A 143 -9.75 3.32 -10.70
N LYS A 144 -8.67 2.64 -11.08
CA LYS A 144 -8.76 1.37 -11.82
C LYS A 144 -9.26 0.26 -10.89
N ARG A 145 -10.54 -0.12 -11.01
CA ARG A 145 -10.99 -1.43 -10.52
C ARG A 145 -10.19 -2.49 -11.28
N ARG A 146 -9.39 -3.31 -10.58
CA ARG A 146 -8.92 -4.58 -11.15
C ARG A 146 -10.16 -5.43 -11.37
N GLU A 147 -10.56 -5.61 -12.63
CA GLU A 147 -11.56 -6.62 -12.97
C GLU A 147 -11.02 -7.97 -12.49
N LYS A 148 -11.71 -8.59 -11.52
CA LYS A 148 -11.46 -9.99 -11.20
C LYS A 148 -11.82 -10.77 -12.46
N LYS A 149 -10.84 -11.31 -13.17
CA LYS A 149 -11.10 -12.26 -14.25
C LYS A 149 -11.72 -13.49 -13.61
N TRP A 150 -13.04 -13.62 -13.68
CA TRP A 150 -13.71 -14.88 -13.42
C TRP A 150 -13.24 -15.83 -14.51
N ARG A 151 -12.30 -16.72 -14.21
CA ARG A 151 -12.10 -17.89 -15.06
C ARG A 151 -13.39 -18.70 -14.91
N GLY A 152 -14.13 -18.89 -15.99
CA GLY A 152 -15.36 -19.69 -15.96
C GLY A 152 -14.99 -21.16 -15.86
N TRP A 153 -15.07 -21.74 -14.67
CA TRP A 153 -14.87 -23.18 -14.44
C TRP A 153 -16.23 -23.85 -14.37
N PHE A 154 -16.87 -24.04 -15.52
CA PHE A 154 -18.09 -24.84 -15.61
C PHE A 154 -17.91 -25.82 -16.77
N ARG A 155 -17.92 -27.13 -16.50
CA ARG A 155 -18.07 -28.18 -17.52
C ARG A 155 -19.46 -28.80 -17.39
N HIS A 156 -20.15 -28.87 -18.52
CA HIS A 156 -21.48 -29.48 -18.63
C HIS A 156 -21.32 -31.00 -18.57
N ARG A 157 -22.13 -31.68 -17.76
CA ARG A 157 -22.27 -33.15 -17.78
C ARG A 157 -23.37 -33.56 -18.74
#